data_AF-A0A7R9AIX7-F1
#
_entry.id   AF-A0A7R9AIX7-F1
#
_cell.length_a   1.000
_cell.length_b   1.000
_cell.length_c   1.000
_cell.angle_alpha   90.00
_cell.angle_beta   90.00
_cell.angle_gamma   90.00
#
_symmetry.space_group_name_H-M   'P 1'
#
loop_
_entity.id
_entity.type
_entity.pdbx_description
1 polymer ?
#
loop_
_entity_poly.entity_id
_entity_poly.type
_entity_poly.pdbx_seq_one_letter_code
_entity_poly.pdbx_strand_id
1 'polypeptide(L)'
;MSLLVKAVKAANLPDIETFGKIDPYVEVDFQGQSGRPPPGRSRKGNSCGNRFRREKKKTTVKKQTCDPEWGEDVEFDLGGKPPPPEACLDVYVKDYEKIGRNR
;
A
#
# COMPACT_ATOMS: atom_id res chain seq x y z
N MET A 1 15.86 12.20 -0.26
CA MET A 1 15.63 11.05 -1.15
C MET A 1 14.19 10.63 -0.95
N SER A 2 13.42 10.60 -2.03
CA SER A 2 12.02 10.17 -2.03
C SER A 2 11.82 9.04 -3.04
N LEU A 3 10.82 8.21 -2.79
CA LEU A 3 10.35 7.18 -3.71
C LEU A 3 9.09 7.70 -4.39
N LEU A 4 9.11 7.83 -5.72
CA LEU A 4 7.93 8.21 -6.49
C LEU A 4 7.32 6.97 -7.11
N VAL A 5 6.11 6.62 -6.68
CA VAL A 5 5.35 5.47 -7.17
C VAL A 5 4.19 6.01 -8.00
N LYS A 6 4.14 5.68 -9.29
CA LYS A 6 3.05 6.13 -10.17
C LYS A 6 2.02 5.02 -10.36
N ALA A 7 0.84 5.19 -9.77
CA ALA A 7 -0.30 4.32 -10.02
C ALA A 7 -0.97 4.76 -11.33
N VAL A 8 -0.69 4.06 -12.42
CA VAL A 8 -1.20 4.42 -13.75
C VAL A 8 -2.62 3.89 -13.94
N LYS A 9 -2.76 2.57 -13.99
CA LYS A 9 -4.03 1.88 -14.19
C LYS A 9 -3.96 0.44 -13.69
N ALA A 10 -5.11 -0.15 -13.45
CA ALA A 10 -5.28 -1.59 -13.34
C ALA A 10 -6.25 -2.05 -14.43
N ALA A 11 -6.12 -3.32 -14.83
CA ALA A 11 -6.96 -3.95 -15.83
C ALA A 11 -7.22 -5.40 -15.41
N ASN A 12 -8.33 -5.98 -15.87
CA ASN A 12 -8.71 -7.35 -15.57
C ASN A 12 -8.82 -7.64 -14.06
N LEU A 13 -9.43 -6.71 -13.32
CA LEU A 13 -9.71 -6.90 -11.92
C LEU A 13 -10.78 -7.99 -11.76
N PRO A 14 -10.61 -8.96 -10.85
CA PRO A 14 -11.63 -9.98 -10.61
C PRO A 14 -12.89 -9.28 -10.09
N ASP A 15 -13.99 -9.40 -10.85
CA ASP A 15 -15.32 -8.96 -10.43
C ASP A 15 -15.73 -9.75 -9.20
N ILE A 16 -15.57 -9.12 -8.04
CA ILE A 16 -16.03 -9.64 -6.75
C ILE A 16 -17.45 -9.17 -6.42
N GLU A 17 -17.97 -8.20 -7.18
CA GLU A 17 -19.36 -7.74 -7.07
C GLU A 17 -20.30 -8.60 -7.92
N THR A 18 -21.38 -9.09 -7.31
CA THR A 18 -22.40 -9.92 -7.96
C THR A 18 -23.38 -9.11 -8.82
N PHE A 19 -23.57 -7.82 -8.50
CA PHE A 19 -24.51 -6.92 -9.19
C PHE A 19 -24.08 -5.47 -8.95
N GLY A 20 -23.18 -4.95 -9.76
CA GLY A 20 -22.65 -3.60 -9.57
C GLY A 20 -21.28 -3.46 -10.18
N LYS A 21 -20.89 -2.23 -10.44
CA LYS A 21 -19.58 -1.90 -11.00
C LYS A 21 -18.62 -1.63 -9.85
N ILE A 22 -17.46 -2.29 -9.87
CA ILE A 22 -16.41 -2.17 -8.87
C ILE A 22 -15.96 -0.71 -8.69
N ASP A 23 -15.70 -0.30 -7.44
CA ASP A 23 -15.14 0.97 -7.00
C ASP A 23 -13.66 0.79 -6.54
N PRO A 24 -12.71 0.45 -7.45
CA PRO A 24 -11.35 0.11 -7.07
C PRO A 24 -10.51 1.31 -6.61
N TYR A 25 -9.63 1.06 -5.65
CA TYR A 25 -8.57 1.96 -5.20
C TYR A 25 -7.26 1.20 -4.98
N VAL A 26 -6.13 1.90 -5.11
CA VAL A 26 -4.82 1.34 -4.80
C VAL A 26 -4.41 1.79 -3.41
N GLU A 27 -3.99 0.83 -2.60
CA GLU A 27 -3.31 1.04 -1.34
C GLU A 27 -1.86 0.59 -1.49
N VAL A 28 -0.94 1.53 -1.36
CA VAL A 28 0.50 1.28 -1.42
C VAL A 28 1.05 1.32 0.01
N ASP A 29 1.62 0.21 0.45
CA ASP A 29 2.22 0.03 1.77
C ASP A 29 3.74 -0.12 1.61
N PHE A 30 4.48 0.89 2.05
CA PHE A 30 5.93 0.83 2.09
C PHE A 30 6.37 0.19 3.39
N GLN A 31 6.80 -1.08 3.32
CA GLN A 31 7.40 -1.79 4.45
C GLN A 31 8.88 -1.42 4.54
N GLY A 32 9.15 -0.27 5.14
CA GLY A 32 10.49 0.10 5.55
C GLY A 32 11.04 -0.92 6.55
N GLN A 33 11.97 -1.79 6.12
CA GLN A 33 12.70 -2.80 6.90
C GLN A 33 12.13 -3.03 8.31
N SER A 34 11.03 -3.78 8.40
CA SER A 34 10.79 -4.51 9.62
C SER A 34 11.68 -5.74 9.53
N GLY A 35 12.94 -5.61 9.96
CA GLY A 35 13.72 -6.79 10.30
C GLY A 35 12.83 -7.58 11.24
N ARG A 36 12.27 -8.70 10.77
CA ARG A 36 11.53 -9.61 11.63
C ARG A 36 12.49 -9.92 12.77
N PRO A 37 12.18 -9.58 14.03
CA PRO A 37 12.96 -10.18 15.10
C PRO A 37 12.78 -11.69 14.92
N PRO A 38 13.88 -12.47 14.88
CA PRO A 38 13.77 -13.91 14.75
C PRO A 38 12.82 -14.43 15.84
N PRO A 39 11.93 -15.39 15.52
CA PRO A 39 10.99 -15.92 16.49
C PRO A 39 11.79 -16.51 17.66
N GLY A 40 11.75 -15.86 18.83
CA GLY A 40 12.41 -16.34 20.05
C GLY A 40 13.23 -15.35 20.88
N ARG A 41 13.31 -14.04 20.56
CA ARG A 41 13.96 -13.07 21.47
C ARG A 41 13.04 -11.93 21.88
N SER A 42 12.37 -12.14 23.02
CA SER A 42 11.95 -11.03 23.88
C SER A 42 13.20 -10.40 24.49
N ARG A 43 13.60 -9.22 24.00
CA ARG A 43 14.47 -8.34 24.77
C ARG A 43 13.92 -6.92 24.71
N LYS A 44 13.39 -6.48 25.86
CA LYS A 44 13.40 -5.08 26.28
C LYS A 44 14.83 -4.56 26.08
N GLY A 45 15.06 -3.91 24.95
CA GLY A 45 16.27 -3.17 24.64
C GLY A 45 15.81 -1.97 23.84
N ASN A 46 16.10 -0.78 24.37
CA ASN A 46 15.77 0.49 23.73
C ASN A 46 16.10 0.41 22.24
N SER A 47 15.08 0.48 21.39
CA SER A 47 15.28 0.36 19.95
C SER A 47 15.83 1.68 19.40
N CYS A 48 17.12 1.90 19.60
CA CYS A 48 17.93 2.78 18.80
C CYS A 48 18.14 2.10 17.44
N GLY A 49 17.68 2.75 16.37
CA GLY A 49 17.87 2.28 15.01
C GLY A 49 16.92 3.03 14.12
N ASN A 50 17.47 3.88 13.26
CA ASN A 50 16.80 4.54 12.14
C ASN A 50 16.16 3.49 11.21
N ARG A 51 15.05 2.90 11.64
CA ARG A 51 14.20 2.06 10.82
C ARG A 51 13.41 2.99 9.92
N PHE A 52 13.32 2.63 8.64
CA PHE A 52 12.40 3.30 7.74
C PHE A 52 11.00 3.21 8.32
N ARG A 53 10.32 4.36 8.39
CA ARG A 53 8.95 4.40 8.89
C ARG A 53 8.06 3.68 7.88
N ARG A 54 7.21 2.78 8.36
CA ARG A 54 6.15 2.21 7.52
C ARG A 54 5.23 3.36 7.09
N GLU A 55 5.13 3.58 5.79
CA GLU A 55 4.28 4.62 5.21
C GLU A 55 3.22 3.97 4.34
N LYS A 56 1.97 4.41 4.51
CA LYS A 56 0.83 3.89 3.76
C LYS A 56 0.18 5.05 3.05
N LYS A 57 -0.02 4.90 1.75
CA LYS A 57 -0.66 5.93 0.94
C LYS A 57 -1.67 5.29 0.01
N LYS A 58 -2.79 5.96 -0.17
CA LYS A 58 -3.93 5.48 -0.94
C LYS A 58 -4.17 6.43 -2.08
N THR A 59 -4.54 5.88 -3.23
CA THR A 59 -4.96 6.66 -4.39
C THR A 59 -6.44 6.99 -4.33
N THR A 60 -6.90 7.84 -5.23
CA THR A 60 -8.32 8.16 -5.39
C THR A 60 -9.14 6.90 -5.71
N VAL A 61 -10.30 6.76 -5.10
CA VAL A 61 -11.24 5.69 -5.44
C VAL A 61 -11.88 6.00 -6.80
N LYS A 62 -11.69 5.12 -7.78
CA LYS A 62 -12.33 5.25 -9.09
C LYS A 62 -13.64 4.49 -9.05
N LYS A 63 -14.75 5.21 -9.16
CA LYS A 63 -16.06 4.58 -9.04
C LYS A 63 -16.47 3.92 -10.34
N GLN A 64 -17.15 2.78 -10.22
CA GLN A 64 -17.88 2.16 -11.31
C GLN A 64 -17.04 1.83 -12.56
N THR A 65 -15.83 1.28 -12.39
CA THR A 65 -14.95 0.93 -13.53
C THR A 65 -14.10 -0.30 -13.27
N CYS A 66 -14.07 -1.23 -14.23
CA CYS A 66 -13.21 -2.44 -14.19
C CYS A 66 -11.78 -2.15 -14.71
N ASP A 67 -11.60 -1.02 -15.40
CA ASP A 67 -10.31 -0.49 -15.86
C ASP A 67 -10.05 0.88 -15.20
N PRO A 68 -9.78 0.94 -13.90
CA PRO A 68 -9.49 2.21 -13.25
C PRO A 68 -8.17 2.79 -13.75
N GLU A 69 -8.22 4.02 -14.24
CA GLU A 69 -7.05 4.89 -14.37
C GLU A 69 -6.98 5.82 -13.17
N TRP A 70 -5.90 5.72 -12.38
CA TRP A 70 -5.61 6.70 -11.34
C TRP A 70 -4.83 7.86 -11.95
N GLY A 71 -3.75 7.55 -12.65
CA GLY A 71 -2.81 8.55 -13.16
C GLY A 71 -2.12 9.34 -12.04
N GLU A 72 -2.10 8.81 -10.82
CA GLU A 72 -1.61 9.50 -9.62
C GLU A 72 -0.19 9.10 -9.28
N ASP A 73 0.62 10.10 -8.95
CA ASP A 73 1.93 9.95 -8.35
C ASP A 73 1.83 9.97 -6.81
N VAL A 74 2.38 8.93 -6.22
CA VAL A 74 2.44 8.71 -4.79
C VAL A 74 3.89 8.88 -4.37
N GLU A 75 4.21 10.06 -3.86
CA GLU A 75 5.53 10.33 -3.30
C GLU A 75 5.63 9.85 -1.85
N PHE A 76 6.69 9.10 -1.56
CA PHE A 76 7.07 8.60 -0.25
C PHE A 76 8.37 9.27 0.20
N ASP A 77 8.30 9.98 1.31
CA ASP A 77 9.45 10.70 1.87
C ASP A 77 10.26 9.76 2.76
N LEU A 78 11.39 9.29 2.25
CA LEU A 78 12.25 8.33 2.97
C LEU A 78 13.17 8.98 4.01
N GLY A 79 12.84 10.20 4.45
CA GLY A 79 13.60 10.93 5.47
C GLY A 79 15.07 11.15 5.11
N GLY A 80 15.38 11.23 3.81
CA GLY A 80 16.74 11.47 3.33
C GLY A 80 17.64 10.24 3.21
N LYS A 81 17.14 9.02 3.47
CA LYS A 81 17.91 7.78 3.31
C LYS A 81 17.44 6.99 2.08
N PRO A 82 18.36 6.31 1.35
CA PRO A 82 17.98 5.45 0.24
C PRO A 82 17.19 4.24 0.75
N PRO A 83 16.15 3.79 0.05
CA PRO A 83 15.46 2.57 0.42
C PRO A 83 16.45 1.41 0.33
N PRO A 84 16.50 0.54 1.34
CA PRO A 84 17.39 -0.60 1.32
C PRO A 84 16.93 -1.60 0.26
N PRO A 85 17.84 -2.44 -0.27
CA PRO A 85 17.49 -3.45 -1.28
C PRO A 85 16.49 -4.51 -0.75
N GLU A 86 16.40 -4.67 0.57
CA GLU A 86 15.41 -5.54 1.24
C GLU A 86 14.12 -4.82 1.65
N ALA A 87 13.93 -3.56 1.23
CA ALA A 87 12.64 -2.90 1.38
C ALA A 87 11.61 -3.56 0.47
N CYS A 88 10.44 -3.88 1.03
CA CYS A 88 9.32 -4.40 0.27
C CYS A 88 8.27 -3.29 0.12
N LEU A 89 7.75 -3.16 -1.08
CA LEU A 89 6.62 -2.30 -1.38
C LEU A 89 5.45 -3.19 -1.76
N ASP A 90 4.43 -3.22 -0.91
CA ASP A 90 3.22 -3.99 -1.16
C ASP A 90 2.17 -3.09 -1.79
N VAL A 91 1.71 -3.47 -2.98
CA VAL A 91 0.61 -2.79 -3.67
C VAL A 91 -0.63 -3.66 -3.59
N TYR A 92 -1.68 -3.12 -3.01
CA TYR A 92 -2.98 -3.78 -2.93
C TYR A 92 -3.99 -2.99 -3.75
N VAL A 93 -4.65 -3.65 -4.70
CA VAL A 93 -5.86 -3.10 -5.31
C VAL A 93 -7.05 -3.65 -4.55
N LYS A 94 -7.85 -2.76 -3.98
CA LYS A 94 -9.00 -3.09 -3.15
C LYS A 94 -10.23 -2.42 -3.73
N ASP A 95 -11.39 -3.06 -3.57
CA ASP A 95 -12.68 -2.45 -3.87
C ASP A 95 -13.18 -1.63 -2.68
N TYR A 96 -13.69 -0.43 -2.91
CA TYR A 96 -14.33 0.38 -1.87
C TYR A 96 -15.79 -0.02 -1.75
N GLU A 97 -16.06 -1.07 -0.97
CA GLU A 97 -17.43 -1.50 -0.69
C GLU A 97 -18.19 -0.41 0.09
N LYS A 98 -19.15 0.25 -0.57
CA LYS A 98 -20.13 1.13 0.11
C LYS A 98 -21.21 0.33 0.86
N ILE A 99 -21.39 -0.94 0.53
CA ILE A 99 -22.44 -1.78 1.09
C ILE A 99 -21.82 -2.65 2.18
N GLY A 100 -21.87 -2.15 3.41
CA GLY A 100 -21.57 -2.95 4.57
C GLY A 100 -22.48 -4.17 4.64
N ARG A 101 -21.90 -5.37 4.56
CA ARG A 101 -22.35 -6.45 5.45
C ARG A 101 -21.79 -6.18 6.83
N ASN A 102 -22.37 -5.20 7.53
CA ASN A 102 -22.36 -5.22 8.98
C ASN A 102 -23.63 -5.96 9.41
N ARG A 103 -23.52 -7.28 9.56
CA ARG A 103 -24.50 -8.06 10.31
C ARG A 103 -23.77 -8.94 11.30
#